data_AF-A0A317YLF6-F1
#
_entry.id   AF-A0A317YLF6-F1
#
_cell.length_a   1.000
_cell.length_b   1.000
_cell.length_c   1.000
_cell.angle_alpha   90.00
_cell.angle_beta   90.00
_cell.angle_gamma   90.00
#
_symmetry.space_group_name_H-M   'P 1'
#
loop_
_entity.id
_entity.type
_entity.pdbx_description
1 polymer ?
#
loop_
_entity_poly.entity_id
_entity_poly.type
_entity_poly.pdbx_seq_one_letter_code
_entity_poly.pdbx_strand_id
1 'polypeptide(L)'
;MAKVLYITAHPFNELVSNSMAAGKAFIETYQQQHPEDEVKHIDLFETYIPVIDKDVLTGWGKMSNGETLTDDEQMKVSRLSDILEEFLSAD
;
A
#
# COMPACT_ATOMS: atom_id res chain seq x y z
N MET A 1 -6.47 -11.24 16.88
CA MET A 1 -6.74 -10.26 15.84
C MET A 1 -5.42 -9.92 15.19
N ALA A 2 -5.17 -10.53 14.05
CA ALA A 2 -4.12 -10.13 13.14
C ALA A 2 -4.63 -9.06 12.18
N LYS A 3 -3.74 -8.20 11.69
CA LYS A 3 -3.99 -7.27 10.60
C LYS A 3 -3.35 -7.81 9.33
N VAL A 4 -4.18 -8.11 8.35
CA VAL A 4 -3.78 -8.69 7.06
C VAL A 4 -4.00 -7.68 5.94
N LEU A 5 -2.94 -7.41 5.17
CA LEU A 5 -3.04 -6.61 3.96
C LEU A 5 -3.22 -7.52 2.74
N TYR A 6 -4.41 -7.46 2.14
CA TYR A 6 -4.66 -8.08 0.85
C TYR A 6 -4.27 -7.09 -0.26
N ILE A 7 -3.08 -7.27 -0.84
CA ILE A 7 -2.52 -6.32 -1.82
C ILE A 7 -2.67 -6.88 -3.23
N THR A 8 -3.42 -6.18 -4.09
CA THR A 8 -3.65 -6.59 -5.49
C THR A 8 -2.88 -5.70 -6.46
N ALA A 9 -2.21 -6.33 -7.43
CA ALA A 9 -1.35 -5.67 -8.41
C ALA A 9 -1.83 -5.97 -9.84
N HIS A 10 -3.12 -5.77 -10.12
CA HIS A 10 -3.71 -6.12 -11.40
C HIS A 10 -4.75 -5.08 -11.85
N PRO A 11 -4.76 -4.66 -13.13
CA PRO A 11 -5.68 -3.63 -13.63
C PRO A 11 -7.13 -4.12 -13.83
N PHE A 12 -7.34 -5.44 -13.77
CA PHE A 12 -8.65 -6.07 -13.97
C PHE A 12 -9.04 -6.91 -12.75
N ASN A 13 -10.32 -7.24 -12.66
CA ASN A 13 -10.93 -7.97 -11.55
C ASN A 13 -10.91 -9.51 -11.71
N GLU A 14 -11.54 -10.21 -10.77
CA GLU A 14 -11.64 -11.67 -10.71
C GLU A 14 -12.39 -12.32 -11.87
N LEU A 15 -13.25 -11.58 -12.58
CA LEU A 15 -14.07 -12.16 -13.65
C LEU A 15 -13.25 -12.47 -14.89
N VAL A 16 -12.11 -11.80 -15.05
CA VAL A 16 -11.26 -11.89 -16.24
C VAL A 16 -9.80 -12.20 -15.92
N SER A 17 -9.43 -12.26 -14.62
CA SER A 17 -8.08 -12.56 -14.18
C SER A 17 -8.05 -13.74 -13.20
N ASN A 18 -7.28 -14.78 -13.58
CA ASN A 18 -7.13 -15.98 -12.76
C ASN A 18 -6.46 -15.69 -11.40
N SER A 19 -5.50 -14.76 -11.34
CA SER A 19 -4.85 -14.40 -10.07
C SER A 19 -5.82 -13.69 -9.13
N MET A 20 -6.66 -12.81 -9.66
CA MET A 20 -7.69 -12.11 -8.88
C MET A 20 -8.78 -13.07 -8.40
N ALA A 21 -9.21 -14.02 -9.24
CA ALA A 21 -10.16 -15.06 -8.83
C ALA A 21 -9.61 -15.93 -7.69
N ALA A 22 -8.37 -16.40 -7.82
CA ALA A 22 -7.73 -17.19 -6.78
C ALA A 22 -7.54 -16.38 -5.48
N GLY A 23 -7.09 -15.13 -5.59
CA GLY A 23 -6.89 -14.24 -4.45
C GLY A 23 -8.20 -13.91 -3.71
N LYS A 24 -9.28 -13.65 -4.46
CA LYS A 24 -10.61 -13.39 -3.89
C LYS A 24 -11.13 -14.61 -3.11
N ALA A 25 -11.06 -15.80 -3.73
CA ALA A 25 -11.48 -17.03 -3.05
C ALA A 25 -10.66 -17.30 -1.77
N PHE A 26 -9.35 -17.03 -1.81
CA PHE A 26 -8.48 -17.14 -0.65
C PHE A 26 -8.90 -16.17 0.47
N ILE A 27 -9.03 -14.87 0.18
CA ILE A 27 -9.27 -13.87 1.22
C ILE A 27 -10.68 -13.97 1.82
N GLU A 28 -11.68 -14.33 1.01
CA GLU A 28 -13.03 -14.62 1.49
C GLU A 28 -13.05 -15.82 2.44
N THR A 29 -12.31 -16.89 2.09
CA THR A 29 -12.17 -18.07 2.96
C THR A 29 -11.38 -17.73 4.23
N TYR A 30 -10.33 -16.92 4.12
CA TYR A 30 -9.53 -16.44 5.25
C TYR A 30 -10.40 -15.72 6.27
N GLN A 31 -11.18 -14.72 5.83
CA GLN A 31 -12.05 -13.93 6.72
C GLN A 31 -13.14 -14.77 7.38
N GLN A 32 -13.67 -15.79 6.69
CA GLN A 32 -14.64 -16.72 7.27
C GLN A 32 -14.03 -17.56 8.40
N GLN A 33 -12.76 -17.96 8.26
CA GLN A 33 -12.06 -18.77 9.26
C GLN A 33 -11.46 -17.92 10.40
N HIS A 34 -11.18 -16.64 10.14
CA HIS A 34 -10.59 -15.69 11.08
C HIS A 34 -11.48 -14.44 11.20
N PRO A 35 -12.71 -14.57 11.73
CA PRO A 35 -13.68 -13.47 11.76
C PRO A 35 -13.25 -12.30 12.65
N GLU A 36 -12.28 -12.52 13.54
CA GLU A 36 -11.71 -11.48 14.41
C GLU A 36 -10.52 -10.75 13.79
N ASP A 37 -10.02 -11.16 12.62
CA ASP A 37 -8.89 -10.50 11.98
C ASP A 37 -9.34 -9.33 11.11
N GLU A 38 -8.53 -8.28 11.06
CA GLU A 38 -8.75 -7.13 10.19
C GLU A 38 -8.10 -7.39 8.83
N VAL A 39 -8.91 -7.53 7.78
CA VAL A 39 -8.40 -7.56 6.40
C VAL A 39 -8.60 -6.20 5.75
N LYS A 40 -7.50 -5.61 5.28
CA LYS A 40 -7.53 -4.39 4.46
C LYS A 40 -7.12 -4.71 3.02
N HIS A 41 -8.01 -4.42 2.08
CA HIS A 41 -7.69 -4.52 0.65
C HIS A 41 -7.00 -3.25 0.16
N ILE A 42 -5.82 -3.41 -0.45
CA ILE A 42 -5.05 -2.35 -1.11
C ILE A 42 -4.94 -2.69 -2.59
N ASP A 43 -5.67 -1.96 -3.44
CA ASP A 43 -5.54 -2.06 -4.88
C ASP A 43 -4.49 -1.09 -5.41
N LEU A 44 -3.37 -1.61 -5.93
CA LEU A 44 -2.26 -0.78 -6.41
C LEU A 44 -2.57 -0.03 -7.72
N PHE A 45 -3.63 -0.38 -8.45
CA PHE A 45 -4.06 0.33 -9.65
C PHE A 45 -5.03 1.49 -9.33
N GLU A 46 -5.65 1.49 -8.16
CA GLU A 46 -6.50 2.59 -7.67
C GLU A 46 -5.81 3.46 -6.61
N THR A 47 -4.80 2.91 -5.93
CA THR A 47 -4.05 3.61 -4.89
C THR A 47 -2.97 4.50 -5.49
N TYR A 48 -2.86 5.75 -5.03
CA TYR A 48 -1.70 6.58 -5.37
C TYR A 48 -0.43 6.05 -4.67
N ILE A 49 0.46 5.48 -5.48
CA ILE A 49 1.80 5.03 -5.08
C ILE A 49 2.82 5.94 -5.79
N PRO A 50 3.48 6.87 -5.07
CA PRO A 50 4.50 7.72 -5.67
C PRO A 50 5.65 6.87 -6.21
N VAL A 51 6.07 7.15 -7.45
CA VAL A 51 7.31 6.61 -8.01
C VAL A 51 8.48 7.35 -7.39
N ILE A 52 9.57 6.64 -7.13
CA ILE A 52 10.83 7.28 -6.71
C ILE A 52 11.36 8.11 -7.88
N ASP A 53 11.29 9.42 -7.73
CA ASP A 53 11.76 10.40 -8.69
C ASP A 53 12.66 11.46 -8.04
N LYS A 54 13.00 12.51 -8.78
CA LYS A 54 13.88 13.59 -8.30
C LYS A 54 13.38 14.21 -6.99
N ASP A 55 12.08 14.43 -6.85
CA ASP A 55 11.52 15.10 -5.67
C ASP A 55 11.59 14.19 -4.46
N VAL A 56 11.35 12.89 -4.63
CA VAL A 56 11.53 11.89 -3.56
C VAL A 56 12.98 11.86 -3.09
N LEU A 57 13.94 11.73 -4.01
CA LEU A 57 15.36 11.67 -3.66
C LEU A 57 15.86 12.96 -3.01
N THR A 58 15.41 14.10 -3.51
CA THR A 58 15.76 15.42 -2.95
C THR A 58 15.12 15.60 -1.57
N GLY A 59 13.85 15.23 -1.42
CA GLY A 59 13.11 15.30 -0.16
C GLY A 59 13.75 14.46 0.94
N TRP A 60 14.14 13.22 0.65
CA TRP A 60 14.88 12.38 1.61
C TRP A 60 16.22 13.00 2.03
N GLY A 61 16.98 13.55 1.07
CA GLY A 61 18.23 14.25 1.38
C GLY A 61 18.01 15.45 2.31
N LYS A 62 17.01 16.29 2.02
CA LYS A 62 16.63 17.44 2.84
C LYS A 62 16.18 17.04 4.25
N MET A 63 15.36 15.99 4.39
CA MET A 63 14.93 15.46 5.69
C MET A 63 16.13 15.04 6.54
N SER A 64 17.11 14.35 5.95
CA SER A 64 18.34 13.93 6.65
C SER A 64 19.15 15.12 7.16
N ASN A 65 19.08 16.28 6.49
CA ASN A 65 19.82 17.48 6.83
C ASN A 65 19.01 18.47 7.70
N GLY A 66 17.73 18.19 7.99
CA GLY A 66 16.84 19.10 8.69
C GLY A 66 16.44 20.34 7.86
N GLU A 67 16.46 20.23 6.54
CA GLU A 67 16.09 21.31 5.60
C GLU A 67 14.57 21.31 5.32
N THR A 68 14.04 22.45 4.88
CA THR A 68 12.62 22.58 4.51
C THR A 68 12.33 21.96 3.14
N LEU A 69 11.23 21.20 3.06
CA LEU A 69 10.75 20.57 1.82
C LEU A 69 9.82 21.52 1.05
N THR A 70 9.79 21.39 -0.26
CA THR A 70 8.70 21.95 -1.07
C THR A 70 7.41 21.15 -0.86
N ASP A 71 6.26 21.70 -1.28
CA ASP A 71 4.98 21.00 -1.17
C ASP A 71 4.97 19.65 -1.91
N ASP A 72 5.57 19.59 -3.09
CA ASP A 72 5.67 18.36 -3.90
C ASP A 72 6.58 17.30 -3.25
N GLU A 73 7.73 17.74 -2.70
CA GLU A 73 8.65 16.86 -1.96
C GLU A 73 7.96 16.30 -0.71
N GLN A 74 7.30 17.18 0.07
CA GLN A 74 6.59 16.81 1.29
C GLN A 74 5.46 15.84 1.01
N MET A 75 4.63 16.10 -0.02
CA MET A 75 3.51 15.25 -0.38
C MET A 75 3.98 13.83 -0.72
N LYS A 76 5.00 13.68 -1.57
CA LYS A 76 5.49 12.35 -2.00
C LYS A 76 6.16 11.60 -0.85
N VAL A 77 7.00 12.28 -0.07
CA VAL A 77 7.73 11.64 1.03
C VAL A 77 6.78 11.24 2.16
N SER A 78 5.83 12.10 2.55
CA SER A 78 4.77 11.73 3.50
C SER A 78 3.96 10.55 3.00
N ARG A 79 3.55 10.55 1.73
CA ARG A 79 2.78 9.44 1.17
C ARG A 79 3.56 8.11 1.21
N LEU A 80 4.86 8.13 0.93
CA LEU A 80 5.72 6.94 1.03
C LEU A 80 5.88 6.48 2.49
N SER A 81 5.97 7.41 3.44
CA SER A 81 5.95 7.10 4.87
C SER A 81 4.62 6.45 5.29
N ASP A 82 3.48 6.96 4.85
CA ASP A 82 2.17 6.37 5.15
C ASP A 82 2.06 4.93 4.62
N ILE A 83 2.58 4.66 3.41
CA ILE A 83 2.62 3.31 2.83
C ILE A 83 3.50 2.38 3.67
N LEU A 84 4.66 2.88 4.11
CA LEU A 84 5.56 2.11 4.97
C LEU A 84 4.90 1.79 6.31
N GLU A 85 4.27 2.77 6.95
CA GLU A 85 3.56 2.58 8.22
C GLU A 85 2.40 1.59 8.07
N GLU A 86 1.65 1.66 6.98
CA GLU A 86 0.61 0.66 6.67
C GLU A 86 1.21 -0.75 6.62
N PHE A 87 2.30 -0.92 5.87
CA PHE A 87 2.96 -2.21 5.74
C PHE A 87 3.54 -2.74 7.06
N LEU A 88 4.13 -1.86 7.87
CA LEU A 88 4.67 -2.19 9.20
C LEU A 88 3.59 -2.49 10.24
N SER A 89 2.35 -2.03 10.01
CA SER A 89 1.22 -2.29 10.92
C SER A 89 0.58 -3.65 10.73
N ALA A 90 0.93 -4.38 9.66
CA ALA A 90 0.45 -5.73 9.39
C ALA A 90 1.22 -6.79 10.18
N ASP A 91 0.59 -7.92 10.46
CA ASP A 91 1.19 -9.08 11.14
C ASP A 91 1.84 -10.10 10.18
#